data_AF-D0NDL1-F1
#
_entry.id   AF-D0NDL1-F1
#
_cell.length_a   1.000
_cell.length_b   1.000
_cell.length_c   1.000
_cell.angle_alpha   90.00
_cell.angle_beta   90.00
_cell.angle_gamma   90.00
#
_symmetry.space_group_name_H-M   'P 1'
#
loop_
_entity.id
_entity.type
_entity.pdbx_description
1 polymer ?
#
loop_
_entity_poly.entity_id
_entity_poly.type
_entity_poly.pdbx_seq_one_letter_code
_entity_poly.pdbx_strand_id
1 'polypeptide(L)'
;MEDTRRDVCDRCKRPLRVCYCASLPNEPLATKSTHVVVLQHQHEKRRRAAISSVPLLAQTIENVTLVTVDEACDCGPGKNEQLDAFLYDEGGDDTFDTAMILFPDEHAQPLGEGVGRETQRVLLIVIDGTWKEAKKIAHRNKKHWEKAARDWEIRGAKLEYVCLAGELKRSIYGDLRR
;
A
#
# COMPACT_ATOMS: atom_id res chain seq x y z
N MET A 1 -9.26 -36.70 21.02
CA MET A 1 -9.11 -35.25 21.31
C MET A 1 -9.85 -34.52 20.21
N GLU A 2 -11.06 -34.05 20.50
CA GLU A 2 -11.79 -33.17 19.59
C GLU A 2 -11.02 -31.85 19.48
N ASP A 3 -10.55 -31.55 18.27
CA ASP A 3 -9.93 -30.29 17.91
C ASP A 3 -10.99 -29.19 18.06
N THR A 4 -11.09 -28.59 19.25
CA THR A 4 -12.03 -27.51 19.53
C THR A 4 -11.54 -26.25 18.83
N ARG A 5 -11.78 -26.18 17.51
CA ARG A 5 -11.56 -24.94 16.75
C ARG A 5 -12.40 -23.86 17.41
N ARG A 6 -11.72 -22.79 17.81
CA ARG A 6 -12.37 -21.61 18.37
C ARG A 6 -13.25 -20.99 17.29
N ASP A 7 -14.46 -20.60 17.65
CA ASP A 7 -15.34 -19.83 16.76
C ASP A 7 -14.63 -18.56 16.27
N VAL A 8 -14.77 -18.29 14.97
CA VAL A 8 -14.16 -17.14 14.29
C VAL A 8 -15.25 -16.22 13.76
N CYS A 9 -14.98 -14.92 13.76
CA CYS A 9 -15.87 -13.92 13.17
C CYS A 9 -15.88 -14.07 11.64
N ASP A 10 -17.07 -14.05 11.02
CA ASP A 10 -17.18 -14.17 9.57
C ASP A 10 -16.60 -12.99 8.79
N ARG A 11 -16.57 -11.79 9.38
CA ARG A 11 -16.04 -10.58 8.76
C ARG A 11 -14.52 -10.51 8.85
N CYS A 12 -13.95 -10.44 10.06
CA CYS A 12 -12.49 -10.28 10.23
C CYS A 12 -11.69 -11.59 10.33
N LYS A 13 -12.36 -12.75 10.35
CA LYS A 13 -11.76 -14.09 10.51
C LYS A 13 -10.93 -14.30 11.79
N ARG A 14 -11.01 -13.39 12.77
CA ARG A 14 -10.36 -13.53 14.08
C ARG A 14 -11.25 -14.32 15.05
N PRO A 15 -10.66 -14.98 16.07
CA PRO A 15 -11.44 -15.58 17.15
C PRO A 15 -12.38 -14.55 17.80
N LEU A 16 -13.62 -14.96 18.12
CA LEU A 16 -14.66 -14.03 18.60
C LEU A 16 -14.21 -13.14 19.76
N ARG A 17 -13.46 -13.69 20.72
CA ARG A 17 -12.92 -12.97 21.90
C ARG A 17 -11.98 -11.79 21.61
N VAL A 18 -11.40 -11.73 20.40
CA VAL A 18 -10.51 -10.64 19.96
C VAL A 18 -11.03 -10.03 18.64
N CYS A 19 -12.31 -10.20 18.35
CA CYS A 19 -12.95 -9.55 17.22
C CYS A 19 -12.91 -8.02 17.41
N TYR A 20 -12.58 -7.27 16.35
CA TYR A 20 -12.61 -5.81 16.35
C TYR A 20 -13.78 -5.25 15.51
N CYS A 21 -14.61 -6.10 14.89
CA CYS A 21 -15.62 -5.65 13.93
C CYS A 21 -16.65 -4.70 14.54
N ALA A 22 -16.93 -4.80 15.85
CA ALA A 22 -17.80 -3.87 16.56
C ALA A 22 -17.26 -2.43 16.60
N SER A 23 -15.97 -2.24 16.36
CA SER A 23 -15.30 -0.94 16.30
C SER A 23 -15.05 -0.47 14.87
N LEU A 24 -15.37 -1.29 13.87
CA LEU A 24 -15.25 -0.90 12.47
C LEU A 24 -16.55 -0.25 11.99
N PRO A 25 -16.49 0.66 11.01
CA PRO A 25 -17.70 1.12 10.34
C PRO A 25 -18.44 -0.07 9.71
N ASN A 26 -19.77 0.02 9.67
CA ASN A 26 -20.61 -1.02 9.07
C ASN A 26 -20.35 -1.15 7.58
N GLU A 27 -20.17 -0.01 6.92
CA GLU A 27 -19.84 0.11 5.51
C GLU A 27 -18.40 0.66 5.37
N PRO A 28 -17.61 0.20 4.38
CA PRO A 28 -16.31 0.77 4.12
C PRO A 28 -16.39 2.27 3.81
N LEU A 29 -15.37 3.01 4.22
CA LEU A 29 -15.23 4.44 3.94
C LEU A 29 -14.92 4.62 2.45
N ALA A 30 -15.82 5.31 1.75
CA ALA A 30 -15.65 5.66 0.35
C ALA A 30 -14.58 6.75 0.20
N THR A 31 -13.59 6.51 -0.66
CA THR A 31 -12.59 7.51 -1.06
C THR A 31 -12.98 8.06 -2.43
N LYS A 32 -13.27 9.36 -2.52
CA LYS A 32 -13.83 9.97 -3.74
C LYS A 32 -12.90 9.90 -4.95
N SER A 33 -11.60 10.10 -4.74
CA SER A 33 -10.62 10.20 -5.82
C SER A 33 -9.35 9.37 -5.60
N THR A 34 -9.23 8.69 -4.46
CA THR A 34 -8.02 7.95 -4.10
C THR A 34 -8.25 6.45 -4.11
N HIS A 35 -7.41 5.71 -4.84
CA HIS A 35 -7.31 4.26 -4.74
C HIS A 35 -6.00 3.89 -4.04
N VAL A 36 -6.04 2.91 -3.14
CA VAL A 36 -4.86 2.47 -2.38
C VAL A 36 -4.44 1.08 -2.83
N VAL A 37 -3.22 0.92 -3.32
CA VAL A 37 -2.61 -0.38 -3.59
C VAL A 37 -1.60 -0.69 -2.50
N VAL A 38 -1.81 -1.77 -1.76
CA VAL A 38 -0.87 -2.26 -0.74
C VAL A 38 -0.01 -3.37 -1.32
N LEU A 39 1.27 -3.11 -1.47
CA LEU A 39 2.29 -4.10 -1.80
C LEU A 39 2.73 -4.79 -0.50
N GLN A 40 2.04 -5.86 -0.12
CA GLN A 40 2.25 -6.56 1.14
C GLN A 40 3.19 -7.75 0.98
N HIS A 41 4.33 -7.75 1.68
CA HIS A 41 5.25 -8.88 1.72
C HIS A 41 4.58 -10.12 2.34
N GLN A 42 4.77 -11.30 1.74
CA GLN A 42 4.08 -12.52 2.16
C GLN A 42 4.41 -12.97 3.59
N HIS A 43 5.59 -12.65 4.14
CA HIS A 43 5.89 -12.93 5.56
C HIS A 43 4.99 -12.13 6.50
N GLU A 44 4.66 -10.89 6.17
CA GLU A 44 3.79 -10.05 7.00
C GLU A 44 2.39 -10.65 7.03
N LYS A 45 1.87 -11.02 5.85
CA LYS A 45 0.60 -11.72 5.70
C LYS A 45 0.52 -13.05 6.46
N ARG A 46 1.61 -13.84 6.51
CA ARG A 46 1.61 -15.18 7.12
C ARG A 46 1.99 -15.17 8.60
N ARG A 47 3.09 -14.51 8.96
CA ARG A 47 3.67 -14.57 10.31
C ARG A 47 3.11 -13.50 11.25
N ARG A 48 2.58 -12.40 10.71
CA ARG A 48 2.04 -11.28 11.49
C ARG A 48 0.54 -11.09 11.29
N ALA A 49 -0.16 -12.08 10.73
CA ALA A 49 -1.60 -12.05 10.50
C ALA A 49 -2.41 -11.59 11.74
N ALA A 50 -1.93 -11.91 12.96
CA ALA A 50 -2.59 -11.53 14.20
C ALA A 50 -2.52 -10.02 14.53
N ILE A 51 -1.52 -9.30 14.01
CA ILE A 51 -1.25 -7.87 14.33
C ILE A 51 -1.18 -6.97 13.08
N SER A 52 -1.31 -7.54 11.89
CA SER A 52 -1.29 -6.78 10.64
C SER A 52 -2.45 -5.77 10.59
N SER A 53 -2.14 -4.53 10.22
CA SER A 53 -3.12 -3.45 10.00
C SER A 53 -3.81 -3.56 8.64
N VAL A 54 -3.21 -4.25 7.68
CA VAL A 54 -3.71 -4.37 6.31
C VAL A 54 -5.10 -5.04 6.23
N PRO A 55 -5.39 -6.13 6.97
CA PRO A 55 -6.76 -6.66 7.03
C PRO A 55 -7.79 -5.68 7.60
N LEU A 56 -7.38 -4.79 8.50
CA LEU A 56 -8.26 -3.74 9.01
C LEU A 56 -8.52 -2.72 7.91
N LEU A 57 -7.46 -2.20 7.28
CA LEU A 57 -7.55 -1.25 6.16
C LEU A 57 -8.52 -1.74 5.07
N ALA A 58 -8.36 -3.00 4.65
CA ALA A 58 -9.18 -3.65 3.62
C ALA A 58 -10.65 -3.86 4.01
N GLN A 59 -10.97 -3.82 5.32
CA GLN A 59 -12.36 -3.91 5.81
C GLN A 59 -13.00 -2.53 6.03
N THR A 60 -12.20 -1.46 6.03
CA THR A 60 -12.63 -0.11 6.39
C THR A 60 -12.57 0.89 5.25
N ILE A 61 -11.90 0.60 4.14
CA ILE A 61 -11.80 1.48 2.98
C ILE A 61 -12.26 0.72 1.75
N GLU A 62 -13.09 1.36 0.94
CA GLU A 62 -13.68 0.75 -0.26
C GLU A 62 -12.64 0.52 -1.37
N ASN A 63 -11.89 1.57 -1.73
CA ASN A 63 -10.95 1.53 -2.84
C ASN A 63 -9.54 1.12 -2.39
N VAL A 64 -9.43 -0.11 -1.88
CA VAL A 64 -8.16 -0.74 -1.49
C VAL A 64 -7.95 -2.02 -2.29
N THR A 65 -6.73 -2.20 -2.78
CA THR A 65 -6.30 -3.44 -3.43
C THR A 65 -5.02 -3.96 -2.79
N LEU A 66 -4.98 -5.27 -2.51
CA LEU A 66 -3.82 -5.91 -1.93
C LEU A 66 -3.09 -6.72 -2.99
N VAL A 67 -1.81 -6.42 -3.18
CA VAL A 67 -0.89 -7.20 -4.01
C VAL A 67 0.08 -7.90 -3.08
N THR A 68 0.08 -9.24 -3.10
CA THR A 68 1.02 -10.02 -2.29
C THR A 68 2.37 -10.08 -2.99
N VAL A 69 3.42 -9.67 -2.29
CA VAL A 69 4.80 -9.68 -2.77
C VAL A 69 5.55 -10.89 -2.21
N ASP A 70 6.22 -11.63 -3.07
CA ASP A 70 6.96 -12.83 -2.70
C ASP A 70 8.37 -12.52 -2.12
N GLU A 71 9.13 -13.56 -1.80
CA GLU A 71 10.51 -13.41 -1.30
C GLU A 71 11.47 -12.72 -2.28
N ALA A 72 11.18 -12.78 -3.59
CA ALA A 72 12.00 -12.13 -4.59
C ALA A 72 11.84 -10.60 -4.50
N CYS A 73 10.70 -10.11 -4.00
CA CYS A 73 10.42 -8.68 -3.88
C CYS A 73 10.53 -7.92 -5.22
N ASP A 74 10.36 -8.62 -6.35
CA ASP A 74 10.34 -8.08 -7.71
C ASP A 74 8.87 -7.98 -8.14
N CYS A 75 8.25 -6.85 -7.85
CA CYS A 75 6.81 -6.64 -7.98
C CYS A 75 6.45 -5.28 -8.58
N GLY A 76 7.43 -4.57 -9.13
CA GLY A 76 7.24 -3.26 -9.72
C GLY A 76 6.54 -3.31 -11.08
N PRO A 77 6.41 -2.15 -11.74
CA PRO A 77 5.78 -2.04 -13.04
C PRO A 77 6.39 -3.00 -14.09
N GLY A 78 5.55 -3.73 -14.81
CA GLY A 78 5.90 -4.75 -15.78
C GLY A 78 6.22 -6.13 -15.17
N LYS A 79 5.99 -6.31 -13.87
CA LYS A 79 6.23 -7.58 -13.14
C LYS A 79 4.99 -8.15 -12.48
N ASN A 80 3.96 -7.33 -12.29
CA ASN A 80 2.75 -7.72 -11.59
C ASN A 80 1.53 -7.17 -12.32
N GLU A 81 0.75 -8.06 -12.93
CA GLU A 81 -0.41 -7.69 -13.77
C GLU A 81 -1.44 -6.85 -13.02
N GLN A 82 -1.66 -7.13 -11.73
CA GLN A 82 -2.64 -6.40 -10.93
C GLN A 82 -2.17 -4.96 -10.66
N LEU A 83 -0.90 -4.75 -10.35
CA LEU A 83 -0.33 -3.41 -10.24
C LEU A 83 -0.33 -2.70 -11.60
N ASP A 84 0.04 -3.40 -12.67
CA ASP A 84 0.11 -2.83 -14.02
C ASP A 84 -1.26 -2.36 -14.52
N ALA A 85 -2.35 -3.06 -14.16
CA ALA A 85 -3.70 -2.62 -14.45
C ALA A 85 -3.99 -1.23 -13.84
N PHE A 86 -3.60 -0.96 -12.60
CA PHE A 86 -3.79 0.38 -12.01
C PHE A 86 -2.87 1.44 -12.62
N LEU A 87 -1.70 1.04 -13.14
CA LEU A 87 -0.72 2.00 -13.66
C LEU A 87 -0.97 2.39 -15.12
N TYR A 88 -1.43 1.42 -15.92
CA TYR A 88 -1.40 1.49 -17.38
C TYR A 88 -2.72 1.10 -18.06
N ASP A 89 -3.77 0.73 -17.32
CA ASP A 89 -5.07 0.49 -17.96
C ASP A 89 -5.68 1.83 -18.40
N GLU A 90 -5.44 2.17 -19.66
CA GLU A 90 -5.89 3.40 -20.34
C GLU A 90 -7.31 3.25 -20.92
N GLY A 91 -7.96 2.10 -20.74
CA GLY A 91 -9.23 1.75 -21.41
C GLY A 91 -10.52 2.25 -20.74
N GLY A 92 -10.45 2.96 -19.62
CA GLY A 92 -11.62 3.44 -18.88
C GLY A 92 -11.52 4.91 -18.46
N ASP A 93 -12.66 5.53 -18.14
CA ASP A 93 -12.80 6.88 -17.55
C ASP A 93 -12.09 7.05 -16.19
N ASP A 94 -11.36 6.03 -15.71
CA ASP A 94 -10.85 5.87 -14.36
C ASP A 94 -9.32 6.03 -14.23
N THR A 95 -8.65 6.60 -15.24
CA THR A 95 -7.20 6.86 -15.18
C THR A 95 -6.81 7.79 -14.02
N PHE A 96 -5.62 7.57 -13.46
CA PHE A 96 -5.11 8.37 -12.35
C PHE A 96 -4.20 9.50 -12.84
N ASP A 97 -4.42 10.71 -12.33
CA ASP A 97 -3.56 11.87 -12.59
C ASP A 97 -2.22 11.78 -11.85
N THR A 98 -2.20 11.12 -10.70
CA THR A 98 -1.02 11.04 -9.84
C THR A 98 -0.90 9.68 -9.15
N ALA A 99 0.25 9.04 -9.26
CA ALA A 99 0.65 7.88 -8.46
C ALA A 99 1.70 8.28 -7.42
N MET A 100 1.53 7.79 -6.19
CA MET A 100 2.39 8.11 -5.06
C MET A 100 2.87 6.84 -4.39
N ILE A 101 4.17 6.61 -4.39
CA ILE A 101 4.78 5.50 -3.67
C ILE A 101 5.12 5.99 -2.27
N LEU A 102 4.36 5.55 -1.27
CA LEU A 102 4.59 5.89 0.14
C LEU A 102 5.75 5.07 0.68
N PHE A 103 6.94 5.67 0.67
CA PHE A 103 8.16 5.09 1.23
C PHE A 103 9.20 6.20 1.47
N PRO A 104 9.96 6.16 2.59
CA PRO A 104 11.02 7.13 2.89
C PRO A 104 12.27 6.91 2.02
N ASP A 105 12.14 7.16 0.72
CA ASP A 105 13.23 7.20 -0.25
C ASP A 105 14.04 8.50 -0.13
N GLU A 106 15.28 8.49 -0.62
CA GLU A 106 16.16 9.67 -0.64
C GLU A 106 15.58 10.83 -1.48
N HIS A 107 14.74 10.52 -2.47
CA HIS A 107 14.07 11.49 -3.33
C HIS A 107 12.59 11.70 -2.95
N ALA A 108 12.12 11.09 -1.86
CA ALA A 108 10.72 11.17 -1.46
C ALA A 108 10.34 12.60 -1.06
N GLN A 109 9.24 13.09 -1.61
CA GLN A 109 8.68 14.38 -1.21
C GLN A 109 7.83 14.21 0.06
N PRO A 110 7.91 15.15 1.04
CA PRO A 110 7.01 15.09 2.17
C PRO A 110 5.58 15.30 1.67
N LEU A 111 4.66 14.47 2.16
CA LEU A 111 3.23 14.64 1.93
C LEU A 111 2.80 15.96 2.60
N GLY A 112 2.58 16.98 1.79
CA GLY A 112 2.21 18.32 2.23
C GLY A 112 0.71 18.60 2.08
N GLU A 113 0.29 19.75 2.61
CA GLU A 113 -1.05 20.27 2.37
C GLU A 113 -1.22 20.60 0.87
N GLY A 114 -2.32 20.16 0.26
CA GLY A 114 -2.62 20.36 -1.17
C GLY A 114 -2.24 19.21 -2.11
N VAL A 115 -1.81 18.07 -1.57
CA VAL A 115 -1.67 16.83 -2.35
C VAL A 115 -3.06 16.29 -2.73
N GLY A 116 -3.30 16.17 -4.04
CA GLY A 116 -4.59 15.76 -4.58
C GLY A 116 -5.61 16.89 -4.50
N ARG A 117 -5.74 17.69 -5.56
CA ARG A 117 -6.90 18.59 -5.70
C ARG A 117 -8.16 17.72 -5.78
N GLU A 118 -9.33 18.24 -5.38
CA GLU A 118 -10.60 17.46 -5.38
C GLU A 118 -10.92 16.82 -6.74
N THR A 119 -10.40 17.38 -7.83
CA THR A 119 -10.58 16.87 -9.20
C THR A 119 -9.54 15.85 -9.64
N GLN A 120 -8.47 15.62 -8.88
CA GLN A 120 -7.39 14.72 -9.24
C GLN A 120 -7.60 13.33 -8.67
N ARG A 121 -7.52 12.32 -9.54
CA ARG A 121 -7.49 10.91 -9.20
C ARG A 121 -6.09 10.51 -8.75
N VAL A 122 -5.99 9.91 -7.57
CA VAL A 122 -4.73 9.54 -6.93
C VAL A 122 -4.64 8.03 -6.74
N LEU A 123 -3.53 7.43 -7.17
CA LEU A 123 -3.15 6.07 -6.85
C LEU A 123 -2.08 6.08 -5.75
N LEU A 124 -2.44 5.72 -4.53
CA LEU A 124 -1.50 5.61 -3.41
C LEU A 124 -0.98 4.17 -3.32
N ILE A 125 0.31 3.99 -3.55
CA ILE A 125 1.01 2.71 -3.46
C ILE A 125 1.73 2.65 -2.11
N VAL A 126 1.29 1.75 -1.22
CA VAL A 126 1.86 1.57 0.12
C VAL A 126 2.65 0.28 0.17
N ILE A 127 3.89 0.33 0.67
CA ILE A 127 4.73 -0.86 0.85
C ILE A 127 4.57 -1.37 2.28
N ASP A 128 3.99 -2.57 2.44
CA ASP A 128 3.77 -3.20 3.75
C ASP A 128 4.71 -4.41 3.94
N GLY A 129 5.50 -4.36 5.00
CA GLY A 129 6.45 -5.41 5.36
C GLY A 129 7.38 -4.93 6.46
N THR A 130 8.24 -5.82 6.96
CA THR A 130 9.32 -5.39 7.86
C THR A 130 10.23 -4.39 7.17
N TRP A 131 10.97 -3.57 7.93
CA TRP A 131 11.92 -2.61 7.37
C TRP A 131 12.88 -3.19 6.34
N LYS A 132 13.34 -4.42 6.57
CA LYS A 132 14.24 -5.12 5.65
C LYS A 132 13.52 -5.45 4.34
N GLU A 133 12.27 -5.91 4.43
CA GLU A 133 11.46 -6.29 3.27
C GLU A 133 11.00 -5.07 2.48
N ALA A 134 10.45 -4.04 3.15
CA ALA A 134 9.99 -2.82 2.50
C ALA A 134 11.14 -2.11 1.77
N LYS A 135 12.34 -2.00 2.39
CA LYS A 135 13.55 -1.50 1.72
C LYS A 135 13.94 -2.34 0.53
N LYS A 136 13.84 -3.67 0.62
CA LYS A 136 14.17 -4.59 -0.47
C LYS A 136 13.19 -4.43 -1.64
N ILE A 137 11.89 -4.30 -1.37
CA ILE A 137 10.86 -4.01 -2.37
C ILE A 137 11.17 -2.68 -3.07
N ALA A 138 11.33 -1.57 -2.33
CA ALA A 138 11.62 -0.28 -2.92
C ALA A 138 12.90 -0.31 -3.77
N HIS A 139 13.99 -0.87 -3.23
CA HIS A 139 15.29 -0.89 -3.91
C HIS A 139 15.31 -1.77 -5.16
N ARG A 140 14.77 -3.00 -5.09
CA ARG A 140 14.77 -3.93 -6.24
C ARG A 140 13.96 -3.39 -7.42
N ASN A 141 12.91 -2.63 -7.12
CA ASN A 141 12.01 -2.11 -8.15
C ASN A 141 12.37 -0.68 -8.59
N LYS A 142 13.46 -0.07 -8.08
CA LYS A 142 13.84 1.33 -8.37
C LYS A 142 13.84 1.65 -9.87
N LYS A 143 14.49 0.83 -10.69
CA LYS A 143 14.54 1.04 -12.15
C LYS A 143 13.17 0.89 -12.83
N HIS A 144 12.31 0.02 -12.31
CA HIS A 144 10.94 -0.16 -12.82
C HIS A 144 10.10 1.09 -12.52
N TRP A 145 10.19 1.60 -11.29
CA TRP A 145 9.51 2.84 -10.89
C TRP A 145 10.03 4.08 -11.62
N GLU A 146 11.35 4.20 -11.82
CA GLU A 146 11.93 5.30 -12.61
C GLU A 146 11.48 5.28 -14.08
N LYS A 147 11.34 4.09 -14.67
CA LYS A 147 10.79 3.95 -16.02
C LYS A 147 9.32 4.37 -16.03
N ALA A 148 8.51 3.84 -15.11
CA ALA A 148 7.10 4.18 -15.00
C ALA A 148 6.89 5.68 -14.77
N ALA A 149 7.74 6.33 -13.97
CA ALA A 149 7.69 7.77 -13.77
C ALA A 149 7.84 8.57 -15.08
N ARG A 150 8.78 8.17 -15.94
CA ARG A 150 8.95 8.78 -17.26
C ARG A 150 7.75 8.52 -18.17
N ASP A 151 7.24 7.29 -18.17
CA ASP A 151 6.06 6.92 -18.97
C ASP A 151 4.83 7.75 -18.54
N TRP A 152 4.66 7.97 -17.23
CA TRP A 152 3.60 8.81 -16.67
C TRP A 152 3.77 10.29 -17.02
N GLU A 153 4.99 10.82 -16.97
CA GLU A 153 5.28 12.21 -17.33
C GLU A 153 4.97 12.50 -18.81
N ILE A 154 5.28 11.57 -19.71
CA ILE A 154 4.98 11.70 -21.15
C ILE A 154 3.48 11.85 -21.42
N ARG A 155 2.62 11.20 -20.63
CA ARG A 155 1.16 11.34 -20.74
C ARG A 155 0.57 12.49 -19.92
N GLY A 156 1.41 13.34 -19.32
CA GLY A 156 0.97 14.50 -18.52
C GLY A 156 0.51 14.14 -17.09
N ALA A 157 0.79 12.93 -16.61
CA ALA A 157 0.52 12.49 -15.25
C ALA A 157 1.81 12.49 -14.41
N LYS A 158 1.69 12.26 -13.10
CA LYS A 158 2.84 12.25 -12.18
C LYS A 158 2.97 10.92 -11.44
N LEU A 159 4.17 10.36 -11.35
CA LEU A 159 4.46 9.24 -10.44
C LEU A 159 5.72 9.58 -9.64
N GLU A 160 5.60 9.57 -8.32
CA GLU A 160 6.72 9.96 -7.43
C GLU A 160 6.74 9.18 -6.12
N TYR A 161 7.89 9.23 -5.44
CA TYR A 161 7.99 8.80 -4.05
C TYR A 161 7.52 9.90 -3.11
N VAL A 162 6.76 9.51 -2.09
CA VAL A 162 6.32 10.39 -1.00
C VAL A 162 6.63 9.77 0.35
N CYS A 163 6.83 10.62 1.37
CA CYS A 163 6.97 10.20 2.76
C CYS A 163 6.06 11.02 3.67
N LEU A 164 5.78 10.55 4.89
CA LEU A 164 4.94 11.30 5.81
C LEU A 164 5.70 12.54 6.33
N ALA A 165 4.98 13.64 6.54
CA ALA A 165 5.57 14.88 7.07
C ALA A 165 6.29 14.59 8.41
N GLY A 166 7.61 14.79 8.43
CA GLY A 166 8.49 14.49 9.57
C GLY A 166 9.53 13.38 9.33
N GLU A 167 9.36 12.56 8.30
CA GLU A 167 10.27 11.43 8.00
C GLU A 167 11.57 11.83 7.27
N LEU A 168 11.62 13.02 6.66
CA LEU A 168 12.80 13.53 5.95
C LEU A 168 13.95 13.99 6.87
N LYS A 169 13.66 14.36 8.12
CA LYS A 169 14.65 14.92 9.06
C LYS A 169 15.14 13.97 10.13
N ARG A 170 14.59 12.77 10.20
CA ARG A 170 15.05 11.70 11.07
C ARG A 170 14.87 10.42 10.30
N SER A 171 15.92 9.62 10.17
CA SER A 171 15.72 8.20 10.01
C SER A 171 14.72 7.80 11.09
N ILE A 172 13.50 7.43 10.70
CA ILE A 172 12.45 6.97 11.60
C ILE A 172 12.91 5.77 12.45
N TYR A 173 14.10 5.21 12.15
CA TYR A 173 14.75 4.10 12.84
C TYR A 173 16.23 4.38 13.16
N GLY A 174 16.61 5.67 13.20
CA GLY A 174 17.99 6.14 13.35
C GLY A 174 18.61 5.98 14.73
N ASP A 175 17.85 5.55 15.74
CA ASP A 175 18.36 5.33 17.11
C ASP A 175 17.93 3.99 17.74
N LEU A 176 17.12 3.16 17.05
CA LEU A 176 16.65 1.86 17.58
C LEU A 176 17.53 0.66 17.18
N ARG A 177 18.77 0.93 16.77
CA ARG A 177 19.84 -0.08 16.66
C ARG A 177 20.95 0.25 17.66
N ARG A 178 20.67 0.06 18.94
CA ARG A 178 21.66 -0.35 19.94
C ARG A 178 21.15 -1.61 20.61
#